data_AF-A0A7Y2U7P0-F1
#
_entry.id   AF-A0A7Y2U7P0-F1
#
_cell.length_a   1.000
_cell.length_b   1.000
_cell.length_c   1.000
_cell.angle_alpha   90.00
_cell.angle_beta   90.00
_cell.angle_gamma   90.00
#
_symmetry.space_group_name_H-M   'P 1'
#
loop_
_entity.id
_entity.type
_entity.pdbx_description
1 polymer ?
#
loop_
_entity_poly.entity_id
_entity_poly.type
_entity_poly.pdbx_seq_one_letter_code
_entity_poly.pdbx_strand_id
1 'polypeptide(L)'
;MKPRNIHPFRSAVISTLLALLSASSLVTAATLSIKVDSTKSSDSEPEVTISSHQCDGLGALQFTLSYDSSVLEPTSVEAGSELSNGLIEFEIQEAGQLRVAMISSEPVKTTGELLKIIFKRTGSDTASSELNITVPIAWEFENNTEMLVNSEGGSLELTKPSLIPSNLIPDHLKLPMIIGAAVLVLLVLVIAITKKKKPKPAADKGGSFCPECGGTHPSGAKFCPHCG
;
A
#
# COMPACT_ATOMS: atom_id res chain seq x y z
N MET A 1 44.72 -30.38 69.04
CA MET A 1 44.04 -29.88 67.82
C MET A 1 43.98 -31.00 66.80
N LYS A 2 42.79 -31.44 66.40
CA LYS A 2 42.59 -32.51 65.42
C LYS A 2 41.70 -31.97 64.30
N PRO A 3 42.13 -31.96 63.02
CA PRO A 3 41.29 -31.47 61.94
C PRO A 3 40.20 -32.52 61.66
N ARG A 4 38.92 -32.10 61.72
CA ARG A 4 37.80 -32.96 61.39
C ARG A 4 37.44 -32.73 59.92
N ASN A 5 37.68 -33.78 59.14
CA ASN A 5 37.33 -33.95 57.73
C ASN A 5 35.92 -33.44 57.41
N ILE A 6 35.84 -32.54 56.43
CA ILE A 6 34.60 -32.12 55.79
C ILE A 6 34.30 -33.18 54.71
N HIS A 7 33.21 -33.93 54.89
CA HIS A 7 32.82 -35.05 54.03
C HIS A 7 32.45 -34.58 52.60
N PRO A 8 32.91 -35.26 51.53
CA PRO A 8 32.62 -34.89 50.13
C PRO A 8 31.17 -35.21 49.69
N PHE A 9 30.42 -35.96 50.51
CA PHE A 9 29.09 -36.46 50.13
C PHE A 9 27.98 -35.40 50.23
N ARG A 10 28.20 -34.29 50.93
CA ARG A 10 27.22 -33.20 51.06
C ARG A 10 27.27 -32.19 49.90
N SER A 11 28.33 -32.19 49.09
CA SER A 11 28.44 -31.31 47.91
C SER A 11 27.73 -31.87 46.67
N ALA A 12 27.56 -33.19 46.55
CA ALA A 12 26.95 -33.78 45.36
C ALA A 12 25.43 -33.53 45.28
N VAL A 13 24.73 -33.50 46.42
CA VAL A 13 23.27 -33.31 46.49
C VAL A 13 22.86 -31.84 46.30
N ILE A 14 23.73 -30.89 46.66
CA ILE A 14 23.47 -29.45 46.47
C ILE A 14 23.71 -29.04 45.00
N SER A 15 24.63 -29.71 44.30
CA SER A 15 24.89 -29.43 42.88
C SER A 15 23.77 -29.92 41.96
N THR A 16 23.12 -31.05 42.27
CA THR A 16 21.98 -31.55 41.47
C THR A 16 20.69 -30.75 41.69
N LEU A 17 20.48 -30.15 42.87
CA LEU A 17 19.31 -29.29 43.12
C LEU A 17 19.41 -27.91 42.41
N LEU A 18 20.62 -27.47 42.05
CA LEU A 18 20.85 -26.22 41.31
C LEU A 18 20.76 -26.40 39.78
N ALA A 19 20.76 -27.64 39.29
CA ALA A 19 20.57 -27.96 37.86
C ALA A 19 19.10 -28.08 37.44
N LEU A 20 18.14 -28.08 38.39
CA LEU A 20 16.70 -28.14 38.11
C LEU A 20 16.02 -26.76 38.04
N LEU A 21 16.74 -25.65 38.22
CA LEU A 21 16.13 -24.33 38.45
C LEU A 21 16.15 -23.35 37.26
N SER A 22 16.49 -23.76 36.03
CA SER A 22 16.61 -22.78 34.93
C SER A 22 16.21 -23.32 33.56
N ALA A 23 15.12 -24.06 33.47
CA ALA A 23 14.32 -24.09 32.24
C ALA A 23 13.14 -23.12 32.43
N SER A 24 13.45 -21.83 32.61
CA SER A 24 12.44 -20.78 32.49
C SER A 24 12.06 -20.72 31.02
N SER A 25 10.94 -21.35 30.63
CA SER A 25 10.41 -21.20 29.28
C SER A 25 10.16 -19.72 29.02
N LEU A 26 10.89 -19.13 28.07
CA LEU A 26 10.57 -17.80 27.56
C LEU A 26 9.26 -17.93 26.79
N VAL A 27 8.16 -17.41 27.37
CA VAL A 27 6.91 -17.23 26.65
C VAL A 27 7.05 -15.95 25.84
N THR A 28 7.27 -16.07 24.53
CA THR A 28 7.18 -14.92 23.62
C THR A 28 5.70 -14.62 23.41
N ALA A 29 5.26 -13.40 23.68
CA ALA A 29 3.89 -12.98 23.40
C ALA A 29 3.64 -13.00 21.88
N ALA A 30 2.55 -13.63 21.46
CA ALA A 30 2.10 -13.59 20.07
C ALA A 30 1.72 -12.16 19.68
N THR A 31 1.96 -11.80 18.42
CA THR A 31 1.72 -10.44 17.93
C THR A 31 0.73 -10.41 16.77
N LEU A 32 -0.02 -9.32 16.70
CA LEU A 32 -0.95 -9.02 15.61
C LEU A 32 -0.69 -7.59 15.16
N SER A 33 -0.36 -7.40 13.89
CA SER A 33 -0.35 -6.08 13.26
C SER A 33 -1.43 -6.04 12.19
N ILE A 34 -2.41 -5.17 12.35
CA ILE A 34 -3.52 -4.99 11.39
C ILE A 34 -3.60 -3.56 10.89
N LYS A 35 -4.18 -3.40 9.70
CA LYS A 35 -4.40 -2.12 9.07
C LYS A 35 -5.77 -2.08 8.41
N VAL A 36 -6.43 -0.93 8.52
CA VAL A 36 -7.58 -0.59 7.66
C VAL A 36 -7.03 0.00 6.37
N ASP A 37 -7.40 -0.57 5.24
CA ASP A 37 -6.90 -0.09 3.95
C ASP A 37 -7.49 1.28 3.58
N SER A 38 -6.70 2.09 2.89
CA SER A 38 -7.18 3.36 2.34
C SER A 38 -7.66 3.17 0.90
N THR A 39 -8.94 3.45 0.66
CA THR A 39 -9.62 3.14 -0.60
C THR A 39 -10.28 4.38 -1.20
N LYS A 40 -10.31 4.46 -2.54
CA LYS A 40 -11.20 5.38 -3.27
C LYS A 40 -12.25 4.55 -3.99
N SER A 41 -13.53 4.88 -3.85
CA SER A 41 -14.59 4.10 -4.50
C SER A 41 -15.65 5.00 -5.15
N SER A 42 -16.12 4.58 -6.31
CA SER A 42 -17.29 5.14 -7.00
C SER A 42 -18.54 4.29 -6.82
N ASP A 43 -18.43 3.17 -6.09
CA ASP A 43 -19.48 2.18 -5.97
C ASP A 43 -20.60 2.69 -5.06
N SER A 44 -21.80 2.13 -5.22
CA SER A 44 -22.92 2.42 -4.31
C SER A 44 -22.69 1.83 -2.92
N GLU A 45 -22.02 0.69 -2.89
CA GLU A 45 -21.65 -0.04 -1.68
C GLU A 45 -20.13 -0.22 -1.62
N PRO A 46 -19.37 0.81 -1.22
CA PRO A 46 -17.92 0.73 -1.16
C PRO A 46 -17.45 -0.29 -0.11
N GLU A 47 -16.42 -1.05 -0.48
CA GLU A 47 -15.78 -2.04 0.38
C GLU A 47 -14.47 -1.48 0.96
N VAL A 48 -14.19 -1.80 2.22
CA VAL A 48 -12.91 -1.53 2.88
C VAL A 48 -12.38 -2.81 3.51
N THR A 49 -11.14 -3.14 3.20
CA THR A 49 -10.46 -4.33 3.72
C THR A 49 -9.70 -4.00 5.00
N ILE A 50 -9.74 -4.93 5.96
CA ILE A 50 -8.85 -4.96 7.11
C ILE A 50 -7.84 -6.07 6.87
N SER A 51 -6.57 -5.70 6.81
CA SER A 51 -5.47 -6.58 6.43
C SER A 51 -4.54 -6.85 7.61
N SER A 52 -4.03 -8.08 7.73
CA SER A 52 -2.93 -8.43 8.63
C SER A 52 -1.57 -8.23 7.94
N HIS A 53 -0.64 -7.59 8.64
CA HIS A 53 0.77 -7.45 8.24
C HIS A 53 1.70 -8.32 9.09
N GLN A 54 1.23 -8.75 10.26
CA GLN A 54 1.87 -9.75 11.10
C GLN A 54 0.75 -10.46 11.88
N CYS A 55 0.79 -11.79 11.94
CA CYS A 55 -0.24 -12.56 12.60
C CYS A 55 0.35 -13.87 13.11
N ASP A 56 0.54 -13.98 14.42
CA ASP A 56 1.16 -15.15 15.05
C ASP A 56 0.12 -16.09 15.65
N GLY A 57 -0.85 -16.54 14.85
CA GLY A 57 -1.87 -17.52 15.28
C GLY A 57 -3.12 -16.89 15.88
N LEU A 58 -3.67 -15.85 15.25
CA LEU A 58 -4.92 -15.23 15.70
C LEU A 58 -6.06 -16.26 15.75
N GLY A 59 -6.73 -16.35 16.90
CA GLY A 59 -7.90 -17.19 17.13
C GLY A 59 -9.18 -16.40 17.38
N ALA A 60 -9.08 -15.23 18.03
CA ALA A 60 -10.23 -14.34 18.22
C ALA A 60 -9.81 -12.87 18.19
N LEU A 61 -10.66 -12.01 17.64
CA LEU A 61 -10.43 -10.57 17.56
C LEU A 61 -11.73 -9.84 17.85
N GLN A 62 -11.66 -8.79 18.66
CA GLN A 62 -12.73 -7.80 18.74
C GLN A 62 -12.13 -6.41 18.53
N PHE A 63 -12.77 -5.59 17.70
CA PHE A 63 -12.38 -4.20 17.49
C PHE A 63 -13.59 -3.29 17.35
N THR A 64 -13.33 -2.00 17.47
CA THR A 64 -14.26 -0.92 17.10
C THR A 64 -13.63 -0.12 15.98
N LEU A 65 -14.38 0.05 14.89
CA LEU A 65 -14.05 0.94 13.79
C LEU A 65 -14.86 2.22 13.94
N SER A 66 -14.16 3.35 14.03
CA SER A 66 -14.76 4.68 13.98
C SER A 66 -14.80 5.20 12.54
N TYR A 67 -15.92 5.80 12.15
CA TYR A 67 -16.17 6.34 10.81
C TYR A 67 -17.07 7.58 10.88
N ASP A 68 -17.14 8.36 9.80
CA ASP A 68 -18.08 9.48 9.67
C ASP A 68 -19.46 8.98 9.21
N SER A 69 -20.43 8.96 10.13
CA SER A 69 -21.80 8.51 9.85
C SER A 69 -22.59 9.43 8.90
N SER A 70 -22.12 10.66 8.68
CA SER A 70 -22.69 11.53 7.64
C SER A 70 -22.23 11.15 6.24
N VAL A 71 -21.21 10.29 6.13
CA VAL A 71 -20.62 9.82 4.87
C VAL A 71 -20.96 8.35 4.58
N LEU A 72 -20.92 7.50 5.60
CA LEU A 72 -21.03 6.04 5.48
C LEU A 72 -22.01 5.45 6.50
N GLU A 73 -22.59 4.30 6.15
CA GLU A 73 -23.39 3.44 7.03
C GLU A 73 -22.96 1.98 6.78
N PRO A 74 -22.32 1.29 7.74
CA PRO A 74 -21.95 -0.12 7.58
C PRO A 74 -23.19 -0.98 7.35
N THR A 75 -23.13 -1.90 6.39
CA THR A 75 -24.25 -2.81 6.08
C THR A 75 -23.88 -4.28 6.24
N SER A 76 -22.60 -4.64 6.10
CA SER A 76 -22.12 -6.01 6.25
C SER A 76 -20.66 -6.04 6.68
N VAL A 77 -20.26 -7.13 7.32
CA VAL A 77 -18.86 -7.50 7.54
C VAL A 77 -18.68 -8.95 7.10
N GLU A 78 -17.76 -9.17 6.18
CA GLU A 78 -17.46 -10.46 5.58
C GLU A 78 -16.04 -10.92 5.92
N ALA A 79 -15.80 -12.23 5.84
CA ALA A 79 -14.47 -12.79 5.96
C ALA A 79 -13.60 -12.41 4.74
N GLY A 80 -12.35 -12.04 5.00
CA GLY A 80 -11.32 -11.93 3.96
C GLY A 80 -10.71 -13.30 3.62
N SER A 81 -9.78 -13.31 2.67
CA SER A 81 -9.14 -14.54 2.17
C SER A 81 -8.43 -15.37 3.25
N GLU A 82 -7.91 -14.71 4.28
CA GLU A 82 -7.13 -15.35 5.35
C GLU A 82 -8.00 -15.87 6.50
N LEU A 83 -9.31 -15.59 6.47
CA LEU A 83 -10.26 -16.01 7.50
C LEU A 83 -11.27 -17.02 6.93
N SER A 84 -10.78 -18.16 6.45
CA SER A 84 -11.58 -19.17 5.75
C SER A 84 -12.73 -19.79 6.57
N ASN A 85 -12.55 -19.92 7.88
CA ASN A 85 -13.49 -20.58 8.80
C ASN A 85 -13.80 -19.70 10.04
N GLY A 86 -13.95 -18.39 9.83
CA GLY A 86 -14.31 -17.46 10.90
C GLY A 86 -15.82 -17.34 11.10
N LEU A 87 -16.27 -17.29 12.36
CA LEU A 87 -17.58 -16.74 12.70
C LEU A 87 -17.40 -15.26 13.01
N ILE A 88 -18.18 -14.41 12.35
CA ILE A 88 -18.13 -12.95 12.47
C ILE A 88 -19.49 -12.46 12.97
N GLU A 89 -19.46 -11.58 13.95
CA GLU A 89 -20.61 -10.83 14.43
C GLU A 89 -20.25 -9.34 14.41
N PHE A 90 -21.19 -8.48 14.03
CA PHE A 90 -20.99 -7.04 14.08
C PHE A 90 -22.24 -6.31 14.55
N GLU A 91 -22.03 -5.15 15.15
CA GLU A 91 -23.08 -4.29 15.66
C GLU A 91 -22.67 -2.83 15.46
N ILE A 92 -23.61 -2.00 15.00
CA ILE A 92 -23.46 -0.55 15.04
C ILE A 92 -23.86 -0.10 16.45
N GLN A 93 -22.88 0.22 17.32
CA GLN A 93 -23.18 0.58 18.71
C GLN A 93 -23.91 1.92 18.78
N GLU A 94 -23.38 2.89 18.06
CA GLU A 94 -23.95 4.21 17.83
C GLU A 94 -23.45 4.73 16.49
N ALA A 95 -24.07 5.81 15.98
CA ALA A 95 -23.67 6.39 14.71
C ALA A 95 -22.17 6.73 14.71
N GLY A 96 -21.44 6.18 13.75
CA GLY A 96 -19.99 6.40 13.61
C GLY A 96 -19.12 5.38 14.33
N GLN A 97 -19.70 4.36 14.99
CA GLN A 97 -18.96 3.28 15.65
C GLN A 97 -19.51 1.90 15.28
N LEU A 98 -18.70 1.12 14.58
CA LEU A 98 -18.96 -0.28 14.23
C LEU A 98 -18.13 -1.18 15.15
N ARG A 99 -18.78 -2.00 15.97
CA ARG A 99 -18.11 -3.07 16.72
C ARG A 99 -18.15 -4.35 15.92
N VAL A 100 -17.02 -5.04 15.86
CA VAL A 100 -16.89 -6.33 15.19
C VAL A 100 -16.21 -7.29 16.14
N ALA A 101 -16.71 -8.52 16.19
CA ALA A 101 -16.08 -9.64 16.86
C ALA A 101 -15.96 -10.80 15.87
N MET A 102 -14.84 -11.50 15.92
CA MET A 102 -14.63 -12.73 15.17
C MET A 102 -13.97 -13.80 16.02
N ILE A 103 -14.29 -15.05 15.72
CA ILE A 103 -13.57 -16.23 16.20
C ILE A 103 -13.22 -17.12 15.00
N SER A 104 -12.03 -17.70 14.99
CA SER A 104 -11.58 -18.62 13.94
C SER A 104 -11.49 -20.03 14.50
N SER A 105 -11.89 -21.03 13.71
CA SER A 105 -11.70 -22.44 14.07
C SER A 105 -10.30 -22.96 13.75
N GLU A 106 -9.47 -22.16 13.07
CA GLU A 106 -8.09 -22.46 12.70
C GLU A 106 -7.19 -21.25 13.00
N PRO A 107 -5.92 -21.44 13.39
CA PRO A 107 -5.03 -20.33 13.68
C PRO A 107 -4.70 -19.56 12.40
N VAL A 108 -4.99 -18.26 12.38
CA VAL A 108 -4.56 -17.39 11.27
C VAL A 108 -3.09 -17.03 11.49
N LYS A 109 -2.21 -17.49 10.60
CA LYS A 109 -0.74 -17.31 10.70
C LYS A 109 -0.15 -16.53 9.52
N THR A 110 -0.99 -16.03 8.63
CA THR A 110 -0.62 -15.40 7.36
C THR A 110 -0.96 -13.91 7.35
N THR A 111 -0.25 -13.19 6.50
CA THR A 111 -0.57 -11.80 6.15
C THR A 111 -1.56 -11.78 5.00
N GLY A 112 -2.56 -10.90 5.06
CA GLY A 112 -3.54 -10.76 3.99
C GLY A 112 -4.86 -10.22 4.50
N GLU A 113 -5.93 -10.38 3.71
CA GLU A 113 -7.25 -9.85 4.02
C GLU A 113 -7.89 -10.66 5.15
N LEU A 114 -8.12 -10.05 6.30
CA LEU A 114 -8.82 -10.69 7.43
C LEU A 114 -10.32 -10.51 7.31
N LEU A 115 -10.76 -9.28 7.04
CA LEU A 115 -12.16 -8.89 7.03
C LEU A 115 -12.40 -7.87 5.93
N LYS A 116 -13.63 -7.84 5.43
CA LYS A 116 -14.12 -6.85 4.49
C LYS A 116 -15.37 -6.20 5.06
N ILE A 117 -15.36 -4.88 5.15
CA ILE A 117 -16.50 -4.09 5.61
C ILE A 117 -17.17 -3.46 4.42
N ILE A 118 -18.46 -3.71 4.26
CA ILE A 118 -19.28 -3.14 3.20
C ILE A 118 -20.07 -2.00 3.81
N PHE A 119 -20.00 -0.83 3.17
CA PHE A 119 -20.74 0.35 3.58
C PHE A 119 -21.78 0.70 2.53
N LYS A 120 -22.87 1.30 2.97
CA LYS A 120 -23.75 2.12 2.15
C LYS A 120 -23.30 3.58 2.24
N ARG A 121 -23.35 4.29 1.12
CA ARG A 121 -23.06 5.73 1.05
C ARG A 121 -24.22 6.57 1.60
N THR A 122 -23.92 7.50 2.48
CA THR A 122 -24.89 8.49 3.00
C THR A 122 -24.50 9.93 2.68
N GLY A 123 -23.21 10.20 2.45
CA GLY A 123 -22.69 11.54 2.16
C GLY A 123 -22.61 11.92 0.69
N SER A 124 -22.01 13.09 0.42
CA SER A 124 -21.82 13.60 -0.95
C SER A 124 -20.83 12.74 -1.76
N ASP A 125 -20.90 12.84 -3.08
CA ASP A 125 -20.08 12.06 -4.02
C ASP A 125 -18.57 12.29 -3.95
N THR A 126 -18.12 13.24 -3.14
CA THR A 126 -16.70 13.55 -2.92
C THR A 126 -16.35 13.63 -1.45
N ALA A 127 -17.24 13.14 -0.57
CA ALA A 127 -16.98 13.09 0.85
C ALA A 127 -15.92 12.03 1.17
N SER A 128 -15.24 12.18 2.30
CA SER A 128 -14.24 11.25 2.79
C SER A 128 -14.51 10.94 4.26
N SER A 129 -14.22 9.72 4.66
CA SER A 129 -14.22 9.28 6.05
C SER A 129 -12.85 8.76 6.41
N GLU A 130 -12.23 9.30 7.46
CA GLU A 130 -11.15 8.58 8.15
C GLU A 130 -11.74 7.33 8.83
N LEU A 131 -10.94 6.27 8.88
CA LEU A 131 -11.33 4.98 9.43
C LEU A 131 -10.34 4.59 10.51
N ASN A 132 -10.70 4.83 11.77
CA ASN A 132 -9.82 4.58 12.91
C ASN A 132 -10.22 3.28 13.60
N ILE A 133 -9.27 2.38 13.79
CA ILE A 133 -9.50 1.08 14.42
C ILE A 133 -8.93 1.09 15.84
N THR A 134 -9.69 0.54 16.78
CA THR A 134 -9.25 0.28 18.16
C THR A 134 -9.53 -1.17 18.51
N VAL A 135 -8.48 -1.89 18.90
CA VAL A 135 -8.55 -3.31 19.24
C VAL A 135 -8.44 -3.46 20.76
N PRO A 136 -9.56 -3.57 21.49
CA PRO A 136 -9.50 -3.81 22.93
C PRO A 136 -8.99 -5.20 23.28
N ILE A 137 -9.17 -6.21 22.41
CA ILE A 137 -8.75 -7.58 22.70
C ILE A 137 -8.51 -8.41 21.45
N ALA A 138 -7.45 -9.22 21.48
CA ALA A 138 -7.15 -10.26 20.51
C ALA A 138 -6.53 -11.46 21.24
N TRP A 139 -6.89 -12.67 20.85
CA TRP A 139 -6.43 -13.92 21.48
C TRP A 139 -5.74 -14.81 20.45
N GLU A 140 -4.60 -15.36 20.86
CA GLU A 140 -3.90 -16.41 20.13
C GLU A 140 -4.65 -17.74 20.30
N PHE A 141 -4.71 -18.51 19.22
CA PHE A 141 -5.55 -19.70 19.09
C PHE A 141 -5.09 -20.87 19.97
N GLU A 142 -3.80 -21.21 19.96
CA GLU A 142 -3.28 -22.44 20.58
C GLU A 142 -3.25 -22.33 22.12
N ASN A 143 -2.78 -21.21 22.63
CA ASN A 143 -2.50 -21.02 24.06
C ASN A 143 -3.55 -20.16 24.76
N ASN A 144 -4.52 -19.60 24.03
CA ASN A 144 -5.52 -18.66 24.56
C ASN A 144 -4.88 -17.50 25.33
N THR A 145 -3.76 -16.98 24.82
CA THR A 145 -3.06 -15.83 25.39
C THR A 145 -3.42 -14.57 24.63
N GLU A 146 -3.53 -13.45 25.34
CA GLU A 146 -3.75 -12.15 24.71
C GLU A 146 -2.57 -11.79 23.80
N MET A 147 -2.88 -11.27 22.62
CA MET A 147 -1.88 -10.86 21.63
C MET A 147 -1.49 -9.40 21.83
N LEU A 148 -0.22 -9.07 21.57
CA LEU A 148 0.21 -7.69 21.44
C LEU A 148 -0.26 -7.15 20.09
N VAL A 149 -1.17 -6.17 20.11
CA VAL A 149 -1.77 -5.61 18.90
C VAL A 149 -1.15 -4.27 18.53
N ASN A 150 -0.75 -4.15 17.26
CA ASN A 150 -0.53 -2.87 16.60
C ASN A 150 -1.60 -2.67 15.53
N SER A 151 -2.22 -1.50 15.51
CA SER A 151 -3.33 -1.23 14.59
C SER A 151 -3.16 0.13 13.92
N GLU A 152 -3.31 0.15 12.60
CA GLU A 152 -3.24 1.37 11.79
C GLU A 152 -4.58 1.68 11.14
N GLY A 153 -5.01 2.93 11.21
CA GLY A 153 -6.20 3.43 10.54
C GLY A 153 -6.00 3.63 9.02
N GLY A 154 -7.12 3.83 8.33
CA GLY A 154 -7.20 4.06 6.90
C GLY A 154 -8.15 5.19 6.56
N SER A 155 -8.62 5.23 5.32
CA SER A 155 -9.58 6.23 4.85
C SER A 155 -10.42 5.69 3.70
N LEU A 156 -11.65 6.17 3.57
CA LEU A 156 -12.48 5.92 2.39
C LEU A 156 -12.87 7.25 1.75
N GLU A 157 -12.36 7.50 0.55
CA GLU A 157 -12.75 8.63 -0.27
C GLU A 157 -13.83 8.21 -1.28
N LEU A 158 -14.99 8.85 -1.18
CA LEU A 158 -16.04 8.68 -2.18
C LEU A 158 -15.68 9.46 -3.44
N THR A 159 -16.01 8.87 -4.57
CA THR A 159 -15.95 9.51 -5.88
C THR A 159 -17.31 9.39 -6.57
N LYS A 160 -17.54 10.27 -7.54
CA LYS A 160 -18.79 10.28 -8.31
C LYS A 160 -19.04 8.90 -8.91
N PRO A 161 -20.27 8.36 -8.79
CA PRO A 161 -20.65 7.13 -9.44
C PRO A 161 -20.32 7.20 -10.94
N SER A 162 -19.67 6.16 -11.47
CA SER A 162 -19.43 6.08 -12.91
C SER A 162 -20.77 6.06 -13.63
N LEU A 163 -21.02 7.05 -14.49
CA LEU A 163 -22.22 7.09 -15.35
C LEU A 163 -22.17 6.05 -16.48
N ILE A 164 -21.05 5.35 -16.63
CA ILE A 164 -20.88 4.27 -17.59
C ILE A 164 -20.86 2.97 -16.79
N PRO A 165 -21.91 2.14 -16.84
CA PRO A 165 -21.91 0.83 -16.23
C PRO A 165 -20.74 0.02 -16.80
N SER A 166 -20.00 -0.69 -15.94
CA SER A 166 -18.87 -1.54 -16.34
C SER A 166 -19.25 -2.59 -17.41
N ASN A 167 -20.54 -2.91 -17.52
CA ASN A 167 -21.14 -3.84 -18.49
C ASN A 167 -21.40 -3.22 -19.89
N LEU A 168 -21.27 -1.90 -20.05
CA LEU A 168 -21.44 -1.20 -21.33
C LEU A 168 -20.11 -0.95 -22.07
N ILE A 169 -18.97 -1.36 -21.50
CA ILE A 169 -17.70 -1.42 -22.22
C ILE A 169 -17.47 -2.90 -22.55
N PRO A 170 -17.76 -3.33 -23.79
CA PRO A 170 -17.46 -4.70 -24.18
C PRO A 170 -15.98 -4.99 -23.96
N ASP A 171 -15.60 -6.20 -23.54
CA ASP A 171 -14.19 -6.54 -23.29
C ASP A 171 -13.30 -6.34 -24.53
N HIS A 172 -13.88 -6.40 -25.73
CA HIS A 172 -13.19 -6.10 -26.99
C HIS A 172 -12.82 -4.61 -27.18
N LEU A 173 -13.35 -3.69 -26.36
CA LEU A 173 -13.10 -2.25 -26.43
C LEU A 173 -12.07 -1.76 -25.39
N LYS A 174 -11.76 -2.57 -24.36
CA LYS A 174 -10.73 -2.25 -23.34
C LYS A 174 -9.31 -2.28 -23.93
N LEU A 175 -9.00 -3.33 -24.71
CA LEU A 175 -7.69 -3.54 -25.34
C LEU A 175 -7.34 -2.47 -26.43
N PRO A 176 -8.23 -2.10 -27.37
CA PRO A 176 -7.90 -1.10 -28.38
C PRO A 176 -7.72 0.32 -27.81
N MET A 177 -8.34 0.66 -26.66
CA MET A 177 -8.16 1.98 -26.04
C MET A 177 -6.75 2.15 -25.45
N ILE A 178 -6.21 1.10 -24.82
CA ILE A 178 -4.83 1.06 -24.30
C ILE A 178 -3.81 1.07 -25.45
N ILE A 179 -4.07 0.28 -26.50
CA ILE A 179 -3.22 0.25 -27.71
C ILE A 179 -3.23 1.63 -28.40
N GLY A 180 -4.39 2.28 -28.50
CA GLY A 180 -4.54 3.60 -29.09
C GLY A 180 -3.73 4.68 -28.36
N ALA A 181 -3.78 4.69 -27.02
CA ALA A 181 -2.98 5.62 -26.21
C ALA A 181 -1.48 5.37 -26.37
N ALA A 182 -1.04 4.11 -26.37
CA ALA A 182 0.36 3.75 -26.57
C ALA A 182 0.87 4.18 -27.95
N VAL A 183 0.10 3.95 -29.01
CA VAL A 183 0.45 4.38 -30.39
C VAL A 183 0.53 5.90 -30.49
N LEU A 184 -0.39 6.63 -29.86
CA LEU A 184 -0.36 8.10 -29.83
C LEU A 184 0.89 8.64 -29.13
N VAL A 185 1.26 8.09 -27.97
CA VAL A 185 2.48 8.47 -27.25
C VAL A 185 3.73 8.17 -28.08
N LEU A 186 3.77 6.99 -28.73
CA LEU A 186 4.89 6.58 -29.59
C LEU A 186 5.00 7.50 -30.83
N LEU A 187 3.87 7.88 -31.42
CA LEU A 187 3.81 8.78 -32.56
C LEU A 187 4.25 10.21 -32.18
N VAL A 188 3.85 10.71 -31.01
CA VAL A 188 4.32 11.99 -30.46
C VAL A 188 5.82 11.95 -30.18
N LEU A 189 6.35 10.86 -29.62
CA LEU A 189 7.79 10.67 -29.41
C LEU A 189 8.56 10.65 -30.73
N VAL A 190 8.06 9.96 -31.76
CA VAL A 190 8.67 9.94 -33.10
C VAL A 190 8.66 11.34 -33.73
N ILE A 191 7.56 12.09 -33.62
CA ILE A 191 7.49 13.49 -34.07
C ILE A 191 8.47 14.38 -33.31
N ALA A 192 8.60 14.20 -31.99
CA ALA A 192 9.54 14.97 -31.17
C ALA A 192 11.00 14.70 -31.55
N ILE A 193 11.35 13.44 -31.84
CA ILE A 193 12.70 13.04 -32.27
C ILE A 193 13.01 13.57 -33.68
N THR A 194 12.05 13.51 -34.61
CA THR A 194 12.25 13.99 -35.99
C THR A 194 12.36 15.52 -36.10
N LYS A 195 11.69 16.29 -35.22
CA LYS A 195 11.78 17.77 -35.23
C LYS A 195 13.13 18.35 -34.79
N LYS A 196 13.99 17.57 -34.11
CA LYS A 196 15.33 18.06 -33.66
C LYS A 196 16.36 18.19 -34.78
N LYS A 197 16.09 17.71 -36.00
CA LYS A 197 17.00 17.83 -37.15
C LYS A 197 16.55 18.91 -38.13
N LYS A 198 16.52 20.18 -37.70
CA LYS A 198 16.63 21.29 -38.66
C LYS A 198 18.10 21.71 -38.72
N PRO A 199 18.83 21.43 -39.80
CA PRO A 199 20.18 21.95 -39.97
C PRO A 199 20.14 23.49 -40.03
N LYS A 200 21.05 24.13 -39.29
CA LYS A 200 21.23 25.58 -39.22
C LYS A 200 21.57 26.11 -40.63
N PRO A 201 20.86 27.13 -41.17
CA PRO A 201 21.19 27.69 -42.47
C PRO A 201 22.59 28.30 -42.43
N ALA A 202 23.44 27.92 -43.38
CA ALA A 202 24.77 28.47 -43.55
C ALA A 202 24.67 29.97 -43.85
N ALA A 203 25.47 30.77 -43.14
CA ALA A 203 25.55 32.20 -43.33
C ALA A 203 26.11 32.52 -44.73
N ASP A 204 25.28 33.17 -45.55
CA ASP A 204 25.64 33.77 -46.82
C ASP A 204 26.63 34.93 -46.57
N LYS A 205 27.87 34.78 -47.05
CA LYS A 205 28.88 35.83 -47.05
C LYS A 205 28.77 36.58 -48.37
N GLY A 206 27.95 37.63 -48.40
CA GLY A 206 27.87 38.58 -49.51
C GLY A 206 29.20 39.31 -49.73
N GLY A 207 30.08 38.76 -50.56
CA GLY A 207 31.32 39.39 -51.00
C GLY A 207 31.07 40.49 -52.03
N SER A 208 31.84 41.57 -51.98
CA SER A 208 31.84 42.63 -52.99
C SER A 208 32.59 42.19 -54.25
N PHE A 209 32.26 42.76 -55.40
CA PHE A 209 32.94 42.51 -56.68
C PHE A 209 34.03 43.55 -56.93
N CYS A 210 35.18 43.13 -57.47
CA CYS A 210 36.25 44.02 -57.90
C CYS A 210 35.91 44.64 -59.27
N PRO A 211 35.90 45.97 -59.42
CA PRO A 211 35.50 46.61 -60.68
C PRO A 211 36.54 46.48 -61.80
N GLU A 212 37.80 46.18 -61.49
CA GLU A 212 38.85 46.01 -62.51
C GLU A 212 38.85 44.63 -63.15
N CYS A 213 38.84 43.56 -62.35
CA CYS A 213 38.94 42.18 -62.87
C CYS A 213 37.62 41.39 -62.81
N GLY A 214 36.58 41.94 -62.18
CA GLY A 214 35.30 41.27 -62.01
C GLY A 214 35.29 40.12 -61.00
N GLY A 215 36.38 39.87 -60.27
CA GLY A 215 36.46 38.82 -59.25
C GLY A 215 35.70 39.15 -57.96
N THR A 216 35.12 38.14 -57.30
CA THR A 216 34.52 38.27 -55.97
C THR A 216 35.57 38.17 -54.87
N HIS A 217 35.45 39.00 -53.84
CA HIS A 217 36.33 38.95 -52.66
C HIS A 217 35.51 39.07 -51.37
N PRO A 218 35.98 38.47 -50.26
CA PRO A 218 35.25 38.51 -48.99
C PRO A 218 35.08 39.94 -48.48
N SER A 219 33.91 40.22 -47.91
CA SER A 219 33.53 41.55 -47.43
C SER A 219 34.53 42.06 -46.38
N GLY A 220 35.08 43.25 -46.60
CA GLY A 220 36.05 43.90 -45.69
C GLY A 220 37.53 43.79 -46.09
N ALA A 221 37.85 43.07 -47.17
CA ALA A 221 39.21 43.09 -47.74
C ALA A 221 39.48 44.44 -48.44
N LYS A 222 40.61 45.08 -48.15
CA LYS A 222 40.99 46.41 -48.67
C LYS A 222 41.66 46.38 -50.06
N PHE A 223 42.15 45.22 -50.48
CA PHE A 223 42.91 45.04 -51.71
C PHE A 223 42.48 43.75 -52.42
N CYS A 224 42.52 43.76 -53.76
CA CYS A 224 42.14 42.61 -54.58
C CYS A 224 43.37 41.71 -54.79
N PRO A 225 43.36 40.43 -54.38
CA PRO A 225 44.54 39.56 -54.45
C PRO A 225 45.00 39.25 -55.87
N HIS A 226 44.19 39.53 -56.88
CA HIS A 226 44.56 39.37 -58.29
C HIS A 226 45.11 40.63 -58.96
N CYS A 227 44.75 41.82 -58.48
CA CYS A 227 45.13 43.09 -59.10
C CYS A 227 46.20 43.86 -58.31
N GLY A 228 46.41 43.52 -57.03
CA GLY A 228 47.29 44.25 -56.12
C GLY A 228 46.51 45.09 -55.12
#